data_AF-A0AAE3SZP5-F1
#
_entry.id   AF-A0AAE3SZP5-F1
#
_cell.length_a   1.000
_cell.length_b   1.000
_cell.length_c   1.000
_cell.angle_alpha   90.00
_cell.angle_beta   90.00
_cell.angle_gamma   90.00
#
_symmetry.space_group_name_H-M   'P 1'
#
loop_
_entity.id
_entity.type
_entity.pdbx_description
1 polymer ?
#
loop_
_entity_poly.entity_id
_entity_poly.type
_entity_poly.pdbx_seq_one_letter_code
_entity_poly.pdbx_strand_id
1 'polypeptide(L)'
;MTERLAGSGRWVVDTNVLIGRAFWPAGTAGRAVSQATQLGGKLLMSAATLGELHDVLHRPRFDRFASAQTRREFLEYLAPLLELIHPATPIRACRDPKDDKFLDVAVHGQADALITGDADLLALHPFHGLPILSPTDFLQYLGEDPSEAPGHRVQEGPPPRYRGSGFAPLPARLAAFLRARHGLDAPSP
;
A
#
# COMPACT_ATOMS: atom_id res chain seq x y z
N MET A 1 0.01 27.92 12.78
CA MET A 1 -0.26 28.20 11.35
C MET A 1 0.72 27.37 10.54
N THR A 2 0.43 26.08 10.42
CA THR A 2 1.34 25.10 9.80
C THR A 2 0.86 24.93 8.36
N GLU A 3 1.51 25.61 7.42
CA GLU A 3 1.32 25.35 6.00
C GLU A 3 1.65 23.88 5.75
N ARG A 4 0.60 23.07 5.54
CA ARG A 4 0.75 21.69 5.09
C ARG A 4 1.33 21.72 3.68
N LEU A 5 2.64 21.57 3.57
CA LEU A 5 3.32 21.11 2.37
C LEU A 5 3.02 19.62 2.10
N ALA A 6 1.79 19.18 2.35
CA ALA A 6 1.36 17.87 1.88
C ALA A 6 1.12 18.08 0.39
N GLY A 7 1.90 17.41 -0.45
CA GLY A 7 1.66 17.38 -1.89
C GLY A 7 0.26 16.87 -2.23
N SER A 8 0.03 16.52 -3.49
CA SER A 8 -1.28 16.06 -3.98
C SER A 8 -1.87 14.82 -3.29
N GLY A 9 -1.16 14.21 -2.33
CA GLY A 9 -1.59 13.06 -1.55
C GLY A 9 -1.39 11.76 -2.30
N ARG A 10 -0.29 11.63 -3.05
CA ARG A 10 -0.02 10.52 -3.97
C ARG A 10 1.12 9.67 -3.43
N TRP A 11 0.84 8.46 -3.01
CA TRP A 11 1.79 7.63 -2.28
C TRP A 11 2.05 6.32 -3.01
N VAL A 12 3.32 5.95 -3.15
CA VAL A 12 3.66 4.54 -3.41
C VAL A 12 3.84 3.88 -2.05
N VAL A 13 3.21 2.72 -1.87
CA VAL A 13 3.34 1.94 -0.65
C VAL A 13 3.83 0.55 -1.01
N ASP A 14 4.93 0.16 -0.39
CA ASP A 14 5.50 -1.18 -0.50
C ASP A 14 4.48 -2.24 -0.07
N THR A 15 4.51 -3.39 -0.75
CA THR A 15 3.73 -4.58 -0.43
C THR A 15 3.79 -4.92 1.06
N ASN A 16 4.97 -4.94 1.69
CA ASN A 16 5.08 -5.35 3.10
C ASN A 16 4.36 -4.37 4.05
N VAL A 17 4.31 -3.09 3.71
CA VAL A 17 3.57 -2.07 4.47
C VAL A 17 2.05 -2.25 4.27
N LEU A 18 1.60 -2.56 3.05
CA LEU A 18 0.19 -2.90 2.78
C LEU A 18 -0.25 -4.21 3.46
N ILE A 19 0.62 -5.22 3.51
CA ILE A 19 0.41 -6.44 4.30
C ILE A 19 0.30 -6.09 5.80
N GLY A 20 1.15 -5.18 6.29
CA GLY A 20 1.03 -4.62 7.63
C GLY A 20 -0.34 -4.01 7.90
N ARG A 21 -0.86 -3.22 6.95
CA ARG A 21 -2.21 -2.64 7.00
C ARG A 21 -3.33 -3.67 6.97
N ALA A 22 -3.14 -4.77 6.23
CA ALA A 22 -4.12 -5.85 6.06
C ALA A 22 -4.31 -6.67 7.34
N PHE A 23 -3.23 -6.93 8.07
CA PHE A 23 -3.26 -7.83 9.23
C PHE A 23 -3.18 -7.10 10.57
N TRP A 24 -2.53 -5.93 10.62
CA TRP A 24 -2.32 -5.14 11.85
C TRP A 24 -2.63 -3.65 11.60
N PRO A 25 -3.90 -3.28 11.37
CA PRO A 25 -4.33 -1.89 11.12
C PRO A 25 -3.86 -0.88 12.17
N ALA A 26 -3.77 -1.28 13.45
CA ALA A 26 -3.33 -0.41 14.53
C ALA A 26 -1.79 -0.31 14.66
N GLY A 27 -1.05 -1.20 13.98
CA GLY A 27 0.41 -1.15 13.94
C GLY A 27 0.93 0.04 13.12
N THR A 28 2.22 0.35 13.23
CA THR A 28 2.83 1.51 12.56
C THR A 28 2.58 1.53 11.05
N ALA A 29 2.78 0.41 10.35
CA ALA A 29 2.46 0.28 8.93
C ALA A 29 0.96 0.50 8.63
N GLY A 30 0.08 -0.06 9.46
CA GLY A 30 -1.36 0.12 9.30
C GLY A 30 -1.81 1.56 9.51
N ARG A 31 -1.21 2.27 10.47
CA ARG A 31 -1.49 3.69 10.67
C ARG A 31 -0.95 4.54 9.54
N ALA A 32 0.27 4.26 9.06
CA ALA A 32 0.85 4.97 7.92
C ALA A 32 -0.06 4.90 6.68
N VAL A 33 -0.54 3.71 6.31
CA VAL A 33 -1.48 3.57 5.17
C VAL A 33 -2.83 4.22 5.45
N SER A 34 -3.32 4.14 6.69
CA SER A 34 -4.57 4.81 7.06
C SER A 34 -4.45 6.33 6.92
N GLN A 35 -3.34 6.92 7.35
CA GLN A 35 -3.07 8.35 7.19
C GLN A 35 -2.84 8.74 5.71
N ALA A 36 -2.09 7.92 4.96
CA ALA A 36 -1.85 8.13 3.54
C ALA A 36 -3.15 8.20 2.71
N THR A 37 -4.18 7.47 3.14
CA THR A 37 -5.47 7.38 2.43
C THR A 37 -6.55 8.29 3.01
N GLN A 38 -6.27 8.97 4.14
CA GLN A 38 -7.15 10.00 4.68
C GLN A 38 -7.18 11.22 3.76
N LEU A 39 -8.23 12.03 3.90
CA LEU A 39 -8.41 13.30 3.18
C LEU A 39 -8.32 13.20 1.64
N GLY A 40 -8.55 12.01 1.08
CA GLY A 40 -8.60 11.79 -0.37
C GLY A 40 -7.30 11.32 -1.02
N GLY A 41 -6.28 10.96 -0.23
CA GLY A 41 -5.01 10.44 -0.76
C GLY A 41 -5.16 9.18 -1.62
N LYS A 42 -4.26 9.02 -2.58
CA LYS A 42 -4.22 7.94 -3.58
C LYS A 42 -3.00 7.06 -3.40
N LEU A 43 -3.21 5.76 -3.57
CA LEU A 43 -2.14 4.77 -3.60
C LEU A 43 -1.79 4.47 -5.05
N LEU A 44 -0.60 4.87 -5.46
CA LEU A 44 -0.11 4.62 -6.81
C LEU A 44 0.40 3.19 -6.90
N MET A 45 -0.08 2.43 -7.89
CA MET A 45 0.37 1.06 -8.13
C MET A 45 0.51 0.80 -9.63
N SER A 46 1.43 -0.07 -10.03
CA SER A 46 1.43 -0.67 -11.37
C SER A 46 0.81 -2.06 -11.33
N ALA A 47 0.59 -2.63 -12.52
CA ALA A 47 0.29 -4.05 -12.68
C ALA A 47 1.30 -4.95 -11.93
N ALA A 48 2.59 -4.57 -11.90
CA ALA A 48 3.61 -5.36 -11.24
C ALA A 48 3.45 -5.35 -9.70
N THR A 49 3.31 -4.17 -9.09
CA THR A 49 3.20 -4.04 -7.62
C THR A 49 1.88 -4.58 -7.10
N LEU A 50 0.78 -4.34 -7.81
CA LEU A 50 -0.52 -4.87 -7.44
C LEU A 50 -0.56 -6.41 -7.51
N GLY A 51 0.02 -6.99 -8.56
CA GLY A 51 0.10 -8.45 -8.66
C GLY A 51 0.98 -9.06 -7.57
N GLU A 52 2.06 -8.38 -7.18
CA GLU A 52 2.85 -8.81 -6.02
C GLU A 52 2.02 -8.79 -4.73
N LEU A 53 1.29 -7.71 -4.45
CA LEU A 53 0.41 -7.63 -3.28
C LEU A 53 -0.59 -8.78 -3.28
N HIS A 54 -1.23 -9.05 -4.42
CA HIS A 54 -2.15 -10.17 -4.59
C HIS A 54 -1.48 -11.51 -4.28
N ASP A 55 -0.31 -11.77 -4.89
CA ASP A 55 0.46 -13.01 -4.71
C ASP A 55 0.88 -13.21 -3.25
N VAL A 56 1.32 -12.14 -2.59
CA VAL A 56 1.74 -12.18 -1.18
C VAL A 56 0.54 -12.44 -0.27
N LEU A 57 -0.59 -11.76 -0.48
CA LEU A 57 -1.80 -11.99 0.30
C LEU A 57 -2.26 -13.46 0.22
N HIS A 58 -2.16 -14.10 -0.95
CA HIS A 58 -2.58 -15.49 -1.16
C HIS A 58 -1.62 -16.56 -0.61
N ARG A 59 -0.48 -16.18 -0.01
CA ARG A 59 0.45 -17.17 0.55
C ARG A 59 -0.20 -17.93 1.73
N PRO A 60 -0.08 -19.28 1.79
CA PRO A 60 -0.70 -20.10 2.85
C PRO A 60 -0.29 -19.71 4.28
N ARG A 61 0.92 -19.15 4.45
CA ARG A 61 1.40 -18.66 5.74
C ARG A 61 0.47 -17.61 6.38
N PHE A 62 -0.37 -16.95 5.59
CA PHE A 62 -1.30 -15.93 6.08
C PHE A 62 -2.67 -16.48 6.46
N ASP A 63 -2.96 -17.76 6.20
CA ASP A 63 -4.26 -18.37 6.50
C ASP A 63 -4.56 -18.41 8.01
N ARG A 64 -3.50 -18.46 8.83
CA ARG A 64 -3.60 -18.34 10.31
C ARG A 64 -4.05 -16.96 10.79
N PHE A 65 -3.91 -15.93 9.96
CA PHE A 65 -4.27 -14.57 10.32
C PHE A 65 -5.62 -14.19 9.73
N ALA A 66 -5.89 -14.50 8.46
CA ALA A 66 -7.15 -14.15 7.82
C ALA A 66 -7.64 -15.22 6.86
N SER A 67 -8.97 -15.33 6.77
CA SER A 67 -9.60 -16.15 5.72
C SER A 67 -9.29 -15.60 4.33
N ALA A 68 -9.35 -16.46 3.31
CA ALA A 68 -9.29 -16.02 1.91
C ALA A 68 -10.35 -14.94 1.60
N GLN A 69 -11.53 -15.02 2.21
CA GLN A 69 -12.58 -14.01 2.07
C GLN A 69 -12.15 -12.65 2.63
N THR A 70 -11.61 -12.60 3.85
CA THR A 70 -11.14 -11.37 4.47
C THR A 70 -10.01 -10.71 3.66
N ARG A 71 -9.10 -11.51 3.08
CA ARG A 71 -8.04 -11.00 2.20
C ARG A 71 -8.58 -10.41 0.90
N ARG A 72 -9.61 -11.03 0.30
CA ARG A 72 -10.31 -10.46 -0.86
C ARG A 72 -11.00 -9.15 -0.50
N GLU A 73 -11.69 -9.09 0.64
CA GLU A 73 -12.34 -7.86 1.11
C GLU A 73 -11.33 -6.71 1.32
N PHE A 74 -10.09 -7.01 1.72
CA PHE A 74 -9.04 -6.00 1.79
C PHE A 74 -8.67 -5.42 0.41
N LEU A 75 -8.58 -6.25 -0.63
CA LEU A 75 -8.35 -5.78 -2.00
C LEU A 75 -9.53 -4.93 -2.52
N GLU A 76 -10.76 -5.33 -2.19
CA GLU A 76 -11.97 -4.55 -2.49
C GLU A 76 -11.99 -3.20 -1.77
N TYR A 77 -11.54 -3.17 -0.50
CA TYR A 77 -11.38 -1.94 0.28
C TYR A 77 -10.33 -1.00 -0.33
N LEU A 78 -9.19 -1.52 -0.81
CA LEU A 78 -8.14 -0.71 -1.42
C LEU A 78 -8.53 -0.15 -2.79
N ALA A 79 -9.33 -0.89 -3.56
CA ALA A 79 -9.66 -0.57 -4.95
C ALA A 79 -10.06 0.89 -5.25
N PRO A 80 -10.96 1.55 -4.49
CA PRO A 80 -11.32 2.95 -4.74
C PRO A 80 -10.18 3.95 -4.42
N LEU A 81 -9.17 3.52 -3.67
CA LEU A 81 -8.01 4.32 -3.26
C LEU A 81 -6.86 4.21 -4.27
N LEU A 82 -6.89 3.20 -5.14
CA LEU A 82 -5.80 2.93 -6.08
C LEU A 82 -5.86 3.86 -7.31
N GLU A 83 -4.68 4.29 -7.74
CA GLU A 83 -4.46 4.86 -9.06
C GLU A 83 -3.43 4.00 -9.80
N LEU A 84 -3.83 3.48 -10.98
CA LEU A 84 -2.97 2.60 -11.76
C LEU A 84 -2.03 3.41 -12.65
N ILE A 85 -0.74 3.21 -12.42
CA ILE A 85 0.36 3.79 -13.19
C ILE A 85 0.87 2.76 -14.18
N HIS A 86 1.19 3.22 -15.39
CA HIS A 86 1.80 2.44 -16.45
C HIS A 86 3.21 2.98 -16.72
N PRO A 87 4.25 2.52 -15.99
CA PRO A 87 5.61 2.96 -16.22
C PRO A 87 6.03 2.68 -17.66
N ALA A 88 6.55 3.71 -18.34
CA ALA A 88 6.96 3.61 -19.75
C ALA A 88 8.39 3.10 -19.89
N THR A 89 9.25 3.42 -18.91
CA THR A 89 10.66 3.03 -18.90
C THR A 89 11.05 2.43 -17.55
N PRO A 90 11.86 1.36 -17.54
CA PRO A 90 12.33 0.76 -16.30
C PRO A 90 13.44 1.60 -15.66
N ILE A 91 13.36 1.73 -14.34
CA ILE A 91 14.41 2.26 -13.45
C ILE A 91 15.23 1.07 -12.96
N ARG A 92 16.55 1.28 -12.85
CA ARG A 92 17.51 0.28 -12.34
C ARG A 92 18.42 0.97 -11.35
N ALA A 93 18.01 0.99 -10.08
CA ALA A 93 18.70 1.75 -9.05
C ALA A 93 18.75 1.00 -7.72
N CYS A 94 17.74 0.18 -7.40
CA CYS A 94 17.74 -0.60 -6.18
C CYS A 94 18.76 -1.74 -6.27
N ARG A 95 19.34 -2.08 -5.12
CA ARG A 95 20.25 -3.22 -4.99
C ARG A 95 19.54 -4.55 -5.23
N ASP A 96 18.29 -4.71 -4.78
CA ASP A 96 17.41 -5.78 -5.24
C ASP A 96 16.65 -5.30 -6.49
N PRO A 97 16.94 -5.83 -7.69
CA PRO A 97 16.26 -5.43 -8.92
C PRO A 97 14.76 -5.71 -8.92
N LYS A 98 14.26 -6.53 -7.99
CA LYS A 98 12.82 -6.73 -7.83
C LYS A 98 12.16 -5.45 -7.33
N ASP A 99 12.81 -4.66 -6.50
CA ASP A 99 12.19 -3.50 -5.85
C ASP A 99 12.20 -2.24 -6.72
N ASP A 100 12.94 -2.25 -7.83
CA ASP A 100 12.89 -1.20 -8.86
C ASP A 100 11.46 -0.89 -9.33
N LYS A 101 10.55 -1.88 -9.30
CA LYS A 101 9.14 -1.69 -9.68
C LYS A 101 8.42 -0.61 -8.85
N PHE A 102 8.86 -0.36 -7.62
CA PHE A 102 8.29 0.69 -6.77
C PHE A 102 8.82 2.07 -7.16
N LEU A 103 10.09 2.16 -7.55
CA LEU A 103 10.68 3.38 -8.12
C LEU A 103 10.04 3.71 -9.47
N ASP A 104 9.80 2.71 -10.32
CA ASP A 104 9.08 2.84 -11.59
C ASP A 104 7.74 3.56 -11.39
N VAL A 105 6.95 3.09 -10.42
CA VAL A 105 5.64 3.68 -10.10
C VAL A 105 5.81 5.08 -9.52
N ALA A 106 6.76 5.27 -8.61
CA ALA A 106 6.92 6.54 -7.93
C ALA A 106 7.30 7.68 -8.89
N VAL A 107 8.26 7.43 -9.78
CA VAL A 107 8.72 8.44 -10.73
C VAL A 107 7.68 8.71 -11.81
N HIS A 108 7.12 7.66 -12.44
CA HIS A 108 6.15 7.85 -13.53
C HIS A 108 4.80 8.34 -13.03
N GLY A 109 4.44 8.01 -11.80
CA GLY A 109 3.21 8.43 -11.14
C GLY A 109 3.30 9.78 -10.44
N GLN A 110 4.48 10.42 -10.43
CA GLN A 110 4.76 11.66 -9.71
C GLN A 110 4.32 11.56 -8.25
N ALA A 111 4.81 10.53 -7.56
CA ALA A 111 4.50 10.30 -6.16
C ALA A 111 5.09 11.41 -5.29
N ASP A 112 4.38 11.76 -4.23
CA ASP A 112 4.86 12.68 -3.19
C ASP A 112 5.85 11.98 -2.24
N ALA A 113 5.70 10.66 -2.05
CA ALA A 113 6.67 9.81 -1.35
C ALA A 113 6.48 8.31 -1.69
N LEU A 114 7.55 7.53 -1.47
CA LEU A 114 7.52 6.08 -1.37
C LEU A 114 7.61 5.66 0.10
N ILE A 115 6.66 4.86 0.57
CA ILE A 115 6.60 4.35 1.95
C ILE A 115 7.02 2.88 1.94
N THR A 116 8.12 2.55 2.61
CA THR A 116 8.70 1.20 2.59
C THR A 116 9.42 0.88 3.91
N GLY A 117 9.47 -0.40 4.27
CA GLY A 117 10.32 -0.89 5.36
C GLY A 117 11.61 -1.55 4.86
N ASP A 118 11.83 -1.57 3.55
CA ASP A 118 12.97 -2.23 2.92
C ASP A 118 14.22 -1.36 2.98
N ALA A 119 15.33 -1.95 3.45
CA ALA A 119 16.57 -1.21 3.68
C ALA A 119 17.27 -0.82 2.36
N ASP A 120 17.16 -1.63 1.31
CA ASP A 120 17.78 -1.36 0.01
C ASP A 120 17.04 -0.21 -0.69
N LEU A 121 15.71 -0.11 -0.57
CA LEU A 121 14.95 1.07 -1.03
C LEU A 121 15.21 2.30 -0.16
N LEU A 122 15.22 2.17 1.17
CA LEU A 122 15.48 3.29 2.09
C LEU A 122 16.88 3.91 1.87
N ALA A 123 17.87 3.10 1.49
CA ALA A 123 19.21 3.57 1.17
C ALA A 123 19.26 4.53 -0.03
N LEU A 124 18.21 4.59 -0.85
CA LEU A 124 18.09 5.50 -1.99
C LEU A 124 17.48 6.87 -1.60
N HIS A 125 17.16 7.11 -0.33
CA HIS A 125 16.54 8.36 0.10
C HIS A 125 17.51 9.56 0.07
N PRO A 126 17.13 10.71 -0.55
CA PRO A 126 16.03 10.90 -1.48
C PRO A 126 16.40 10.46 -2.91
N PHE A 127 15.45 9.85 -3.62
CA PHE A 127 15.68 9.36 -4.98
C PHE A 127 15.14 10.36 -6.00
N HIS A 128 16.02 11.10 -6.68
CA HIS A 128 15.63 12.18 -7.61
C HIS A 128 14.69 13.22 -6.97
N GLY A 129 14.92 13.55 -5.70
CA GLY A 129 14.06 14.46 -4.93
C GLY A 129 12.81 13.82 -4.34
N LEU A 130 12.50 12.55 -4.66
CA LEU A 130 11.44 11.78 -4.04
C LEU A 130 11.83 11.34 -2.60
N PRO A 131 11.05 11.70 -1.58
CA PRO A 131 11.17 11.11 -0.25
C PRO A 131 10.89 9.60 -0.27
N ILE A 132 11.77 8.82 0.36
CA ILE A 132 11.58 7.39 0.60
C ILE A 132 11.63 7.24 2.11
N LEU A 133 10.50 6.87 2.70
CA LEU A 133 10.26 7.00 4.14
C LEU A 133 9.87 5.67 4.74
N SER A 134 10.37 5.39 5.95
CA SER A 134 9.80 4.32 6.76
C SER A 134 8.37 4.66 7.17
N PRO A 135 7.53 3.68 7.56
CA PRO A 135 6.20 3.99 8.09
C PRO A 135 6.23 4.95 9.28
N THR A 136 7.27 4.88 10.11
CA THR A 136 7.46 5.80 11.24
C THR A 136 7.79 7.21 10.75
N ASP A 137 8.75 7.34 9.84
CA ASP A 137 9.17 8.64 9.31
C ASP A 137 8.07 9.29 8.49
N PHE A 138 7.25 8.50 7.80
CA PHE A 138 6.08 8.99 7.08
C PHE A 138 5.03 9.61 8.02
N LEU A 139 4.75 8.98 9.17
CA LEU A 139 3.82 9.55 10.15
C LEU A 139 4.33 10.88 10.71
N GLN A 140 5.64 10.96 11.00
CA GLN A 140 6.28 12.21 11.42
C GLN A 140 6.24 13.27 10.31
N TYR A 141 6.47 12.86 9.07
CA TYR A 141 6.39 13.73 7.88
C TYR A 141 5.00 14.36 7.71
N LEU A 142 3.93 13.63 8.06
CA LEU A 142 2.56 14.16 8.05
C LEU A 142 2.23 15.06 9.25
N GLY A 143 3.15 15.20 10.21
CA GLY A 143 2.99 16.00 11.42
C GLY A 143 2.27 15.28 12.57
N GLU A 144 2.25 13.94 12.60
CA GLU A 144 1.82 13.20 13.79
C GLU A 144 2.95 13.12 14.82
N ASP A 145 2.64 13.41 16.08
CA ASP A 145 3.55 13.24 17.21
C ASP A 145 3.66 11.73 17.56
N PRO A 146 4.85 11.11 17.46
CA PRO A 146 5.05 9.70 17.81
C PRO A 146 4.68 9.37 19.27
N SER A 147 4.66 10.35 20.17
CA SER A 147 4.35 10.18 21.60
C SER A 147 2.86 10.00 21.89
N GLU A 148 1.96 10.39 20.97
CA GLU A 148 0.51 10.16 21.07
C GLU A 148 0.09 8.81 20.47
N ALA A 149 1.04 8.05 19.93
CA ALA A 149 0.78 6.71 19.46
C ALA A 149 0.29 5.82 20.63
N PRO A 150 -0.89 5.19 20.56
CA PRO A 150 -1.20 4.12 21.50
C PRO A 150 -0.06 3.10 21.43
N GLY A 151 0.59 2.89 22.59
CA GLY A 151 1.76 2.03 22.70
C GLY A 151 1.52 0.70 21.98
N HIS A 152 2.58 0.17 21.35
CA HIS A 152 2.59 -0.97 20.44
C HIS A 152 1.97 -2.23 21.07
N ARG A 153 0.64 -2.25 21.23
CA ARG A 153 -0.12 -3.44 21.53
C ARG A 153 -0.23 -4.16 20.22
N VAL A 154 0.48 -5.29 20.13
CA VAL A 154 0.18 -6.30 19.12
C VAL A 154 -1.32 -6.53 19.20
N GLN A 155 -2.01 -6.33 18.07
CA GLN A 155 -3.43 -6.62 18.01
C GLN A 155 -3.58 -8.14 18.19
N GLU A 156 -3.91 -8.56 19.41
CA GLU A 156 -4.29 -9.95 19.70
C GLU A 156 -5.74 -10.13 19.28
N GLY A 157 -5.94 -10.52 18.02
CA GLY A 157 -7.27 -10.77 17.48
C GLY A 157 -7.23 -10.97 15.97
N PRO A 158 -8.28 -11.55 15.38
CA PRO A 158 -8.39 -11.65 13.93
C PRO A 158 -8.38 -10.24 13.31
N PRO A 159 -7.85 -10.09 12.09
CA PRO A 159 -7.82 -8.83 11.38
C PRO A 159 -9.23 -8.27 11.21
N PRO A 160 -9.36 -6.94 11.04
CA PRO A 160 -10.66 -6.32 10.88
C PRO A 160 -11.39 -6.93 9.68
N ARG A 161 -12.71 -7.08 9.83
CA ARG A 161 -13.54 -7.32 8.66
C ARG A 161 -13.59 -6.03 7.85
N TYR A 162 -13.12 -6.10 6.62
CA TYR A 162 -13.16 -4.96 5.70
C TYR A 162 -14.56 -4.75 5.13
N ARG A 163 -15.47 -5.72 5.28
CA ARG A 163 -16.88 -5.58 4.87
C ARG A 163 -17.75 -4.94 5.96
N GLY A 164 -18.25 -3.74 5.66
CA GLY A 164 -19.31 -3.01 6.37
C GLY A 164 -19.76 -1.83 5.51
N SER A 165 -21.02 -1.83 5.06
CA SER A 165 -21.67 -0.79 4.22
C SER A 165 -21.00 -0.42 2.88
N GLY A 166 -21.22 -1.21 1.82
CA GLY A 166 -21.29 -0.65 0.46
C GLY A 166 -19.98 -0.44 -0.32
N PHE A 167 -18.97 -1.29 -0.17
CA PHE A 167 -17.83 -1.26 -1.11
C PHE A 167 -18.31 -1.59 -2.52
N ALA A 168 -18.02 -0.69 -3.46
CA ALA A 168 -18.27 -0.93 -4.87
C ALA A 168 -17.41 -2.11 -5.35
N PRO A 169 -17.90 -2.91 -6.32
CA PRO A 169 -17.08 -3.95 -6.93
C PRO A 169 -15.78 -3.36 -7.48
N LEU A 170 -14.71 -4.18 -7.50
CA LEU A 170 -13.41 -3.78 -8.05
C LEU A 170 -13.61 -3.10 -9.41
N PRO A 171 -13.00 -1.91 -9.66
CA PRO A 171 -13.06 -1.25 -10.95
C PRO A 171 -12.74 -2.23 -12.08
N ALA A 172 -13.48 -2.16 -13.20
CA ALA A 172 -13.42 -3.17 -14.25
C ALA A 172 -11.99 -3.46 -14.76
N ARG A 173 -11.13 -2.43 -14.82
CA ARG A 173 -9.71 -2.55 -15.21
C ARG A 173 -8.89 -3.32 -14.18
N LEU A 174 -9.12 -3.06 -12.89
CA LEU A 174 -8.49 -3.77 -11.77
C LEU A 174 -8.95 -5.23 -11.72
N ALA A 175 -10.25 -5.46 -11.86
CA ALA A 175 -10.83 -6.80 -11.91
C ALA A 175 -10.32 -7.59 -13.14
N ALA A 176 -10.24 -6.97 -14.31
CA ALA A 176 -9.70 -7.59 -15.52
C ALA A 176 -8.22 -7.95 -15.37
N PHE A 177 -7.42 -7.08 -14.74
CA PHE A 177 -6.02 -7.37 -14.45
C PHE A 177 -5.85 -8.59 -13.53
N LEU A 178 -6.57 -8.61 -12.40
CA LEU A 178 -6.52 -9.74 -11.46
C LEU A 178 -7.06 -11.03 -12.10
N ARG A 179 -8.08 -10.95 -12.95
CA ARG A 179 -8.59 -12.08 -13.75
C ARG A 179 -7.54 -12.65 -14.69
N ALA A 180 -6.92 -11.79 -15.51
CA ALA A 180 -5.96 -12.21 -16.51
C ALA A 180 -4.72 -12.88 -15.89
N ARG A 181 -4.34 -12.46 -14.68
CA ARG A 181 -3.13 -12.96 -14.00
C ARG A 181 -3.38 -14.13 -13.05
N HIS A 182 -4.57 -14.22 -12.43
CA HIS A 182 -4.83 -15.15 -11.32
C HIS A 182 -6.14 -15.93 -11.42
N GLY A 183 -6.94 -15.78 -12.47
CA GLY A 183 -8.15 -16.58 -12.69
C GLY A 183 -9.28 -16.34 -11.67
N LEU A 184 -9.34 -15.16 -11.05
CA LEU A 184 -10.39 -14.83 -10.09
C LEU A 184 -11.75 -14.61 -10.78
N ASP A 185 -12.65 -15.58 -10.70
CA ASP A 185 -14.05 -15.41 -11.09
C ASP A 185 -14.70 -14.24 -10.33
N ALA A 186 -15.58 -13.51 -11.01
CA ALA A 186 -16.35 -12.43 -10.40
C ALA A 186 -17.14 -12.96 -9.18
N PRO A 187 -17.37 -12.15 -8.13
CA PRO A 187 -18.29 -12.55 -7.08
C PRO A 187 -19.62 -12.91 -7.74
N SER A 188 -20.10 -14.13 -7.47
CA SER A 188 -21.44 -14.55 -7.92
C SER A 188 -22.46 -13.51 -7.45
N PRO A 189 -23.44 -13.16 -8.31
CA PRO A 189 -24.38 -12.07 -8.07
C PRO A 189 -25.17 -12.25 -6.76
#